data_AF-A0A9P0MVK2-F1
#
_entry.id   AF-A0A9P0MVK2-F1
#
_cell.length_a   1.000
_cell.length_b   1.000
_cell.length_c   1.000
_cell.angle_alpha   90.00
_cell.angle_beta   90.00
_cell.angle_gamma   90.00
#
_symmetry.space_group_name_H-M   'P 1'
#
loop_
_entity.id
_entity.type
_entity.pdbx_description
1 polymer ?
#
loop_
_entity_poly.entity_id
_entity_poly.type
_entity_poly.pdbx_seq_one_letter_code
_entity_poly.pdbx_strand_id
1 'polypeptide(L)'
;MSYNNIFKTKYTTSELSPEPVSPLEDLMAFLKFYLGPNEAKPFETRANYHILHPDESAKRYIDDVLMAIDDKMRLDRQELKPATEKSIKIYYKDMRKSQDCKRVASSSHSCGSERTNAAVQLIEGLQPIIPEAKRTNYRSLASHVSNEDLEDFLIELDEDLQDLMDEMQKEITRRLKAKLDAFLTDLIERSKQLRMVSKINQFIEVLAEENVPEAAKADISIKAEQITDNLKSTKMTQDAVQEIIQLINQATRLSQSAPTARMKKAAKELQKTANSVCGTGSSKDRKTKSK
;
A
#
# COMPACT_ATOMS: atom_id res chain seq x y z
N MET A 1 -16.17 -14.01 6.63
CA MET A 1 -14.80 -14.59 6.65
C MET A 1 -14.08 -13.96 7.82
N SER A 2 -13.65 -14.80 8.76
CA SER A 2 -13.29 -14.45 10.15
C SER A 2 -11.81 -14.08 10.29
N TYR A 3 -11.47 -13.28 11.31
CA TYR A 3 -10.14 -12.86 11.81
C TYR A 3 -9.03 -13.93 11.90
N ASN A 4 -9.33 -15.18 11.61
CA ASN A 4 -8.37 -16.28 11.52
C ASN A 4 -7.25 -16.11 10.48
N ASN A 5 -7.30 -15.06 9.64
CA ASN A 5 -6.26 -14.78 8.66
C ASN A 5 -5.28 -13.67 9.07
N ILE A 6 -5.52 -12.91 10.14
CA ILE A 6 -4.67 -11.75 10.49
C ILE A 6 -3.27 -12.16 10.97
N PHE A 7 -3.10 -13.39 11.48
CA PHE A 7 -1.81 -13.90 11.97
C PHE A 7 -1.21 -15.03 11.12
N LYS A 8 -1.76 -15.34 9.93
CA LYS A 8 -1.09 -16.25 8.98
C LYS A 8 -0.03 -15.50 8.17
N THR A 9 0.93 -14.86 8.82
CA THR A 9 2.24 -14.64 8.21
C THR A 9 3.03 -15.94 8.30
N LYS A 10 2.63 -16.95 7.52
CA LYS A 10 3.62 -17.93 7.05
C LYS A 10 4.34 -17.27 5.89
N TYR A 11 5.46 -16.64 6.19
CA TYR A 11 6.58 -16.67 5.25
C TYR A 11 6.97 -18.14 5.13
N THR A 12 6.38 -18.83 4.17
CA THR A 12 7.02 -20.01 3.60
C THR A 12 8.31 -19.52 2.98
N THR A 13 9.42 -19.83 3.64
CA THR A 13 10.75 -19.87 3.05
C THR A 13 10.68 -20.77 1.81
N SER A 14 10.52 -20.16 0.65
CA SER A 14 10.91 -20.74 -0.62
C SER A 14 11.74 -19.68 -1.33
N GLU A 15 13.00 -20.02 -1.51
CA GLU A 15 13.97 -19.34 -2.33
C GLU A 15 13.41 -19.07 -3.73
N LEU A 16 13.46 -17.80 -4.14
CA LEU A 16 13.60 -17.25 -5.49
C LEU A 16 13.33 -15.76 -5.31
N SER A 17 14.32 -14.92 -5.62
CA SER A 17 14.21 -13.46 -5.56
C SER A 17 12.87 -13.01 -6.15
N PRO A 18 11.89 -12.52 -5.35
CA PRO A 18 10.65 -12.06 -5.93
C PRO A 18 11.00 -10.85 -6.78
N GLU A 19 10.66 -10.89 -8.06
CA GLU A 19 10.61 -9.67 -8.86
C GLU A 19 9.85 -8.60 -8.06
N PRO A 20 10.28 -7.33 -8.10
CA PRO A 20 9.59 -6.29 -7.35
C PRO A 20 8.14 -6.22 -7.82
N VAL A 21 7.22 -6.72 -6.98
CA VAL A 21 5.77 -6.68 -7.22
C VAL A 21 5.38 -5.24 -7.52
N SER A 22 4.66 -5.01 -8.62
CA SER A 22 4.31 -3.64 -8.99
C SER A 22 3.46 -2.99 -7.88
N PRO A 23 3.53 -1.66 -7.67
CA PRO A 23 2.74 -0.99 -6.63
C PRO A 23 1.23 -1.23 -6.76
N LEU A 24 0.72 -1.39 -7.99
CA LEU A 24 -0.66 -1.77 -8.23
C LEU A 24 -0.97 -3.17 -7.73
N GLU A 25 -0.17 -4.17 -8.11
CA GLU A 25 -0.39 -5.57 -7.72
C GLU A 25 -0.33 -5.73 -6.21
N ASP A 26 0.62 -5.07 -5.55
CA ASP A 26 0.75 -5.08 -4.09
C ASP A 26 -0.46 -4.42 -3.39
N LEU A 27 -0.95 -3.30 -3.92
CA LEU A 27 -2.18 -2.66 -3.43
C LEU A 27 -3.39 -3.59 -3.64
N MET A 28 -3.53 -4.20 -4.82
CA MET A 28 -4.66 -5.08 -5.14
C MET A 28 -4.65 -6.36 -4.30
N ALA A 29 -3.49 -6.95 -4.06
CA ALA A 29 -3.33 -8.10 -3.18
C ALA A 29 -3.80 -7.76 -1.75
N PHE A 30 -3.42 -6.58 -1.26
CA PHE A 30 -3.87 -6.09 0.05
C PHE A 30 -5.39 -5.91 0.12
N LEU A 31 -5.99 -5.24 -0.87
CA LEU A 31 -7.44 -5.02 -0.90
C LEU A 31 -8.21 -6.34 -1.01
N LYS A 32 -7.77 -7.27 -1.88
CA LYS A 32 -8.38 -8.59 -2.04
C LYS A 32 -8.30 -9.42 -0.77
N PHE A 33 -7.24 -9.25 0.03
CA PHE A 33 -7.10 -9.93 1.32
C PHE A 33 -8.14 -9.45 2.35
N TYR A 34 -8.36 -8.13 2.46
CA TYR A 34 -9.24 -7.56 3.50
C TYR A 34 -10.71 -7.46 3.09
N LEU A 35 -10.99 -7.05 1.84
CA LEU A 35 -12.35 -6.88 1.33
C LEU A 35 -12.87 -8.15 0.63
N GLY A 36 -11.98 -9.04 0.22
CA GLY A 36 -12.31 -10.17 -0.64
C GLY A 36 -12.32 -9.79 -2.14
N PRO A 37 -12.29 -10.80 -3.04
CA PRO A 37 -12.10 -10.54 -4.47
C PRO A 37 -13.21 -9.70 -5.13
N ASN A 38 -14.47 -9.92 -4.73
CA ASN A 38 -15.61 -9.26 -5.35
C ASN A 38 -15.71 -7.79 -4.94
N GLU A 39 -15.48 -7.48 -3.66
CA GLU A 39 -15.51 -6.11 -3.14
C GLU A 39 -14.28 -5.31 -3.57
N ALA A 40 -13.15 -5.97 -3.83
CA ALA A 40 -11.93 -5.32 -4.35
C ALA A 40 -12.03 -4.93 -5.84
N LYS A 41 -12.87 -5.62 -6.63
CA LYS A 41 -12.94 -5.47 -8.10
C LYS A 41 -13.26 -4.04 -8.60
N PRO A 42 -14.16 -3.26 -7.98
CA PRO A 42 -14.38 -1.87 -8.38
C PRO A 42 -13.16 -0.97 -8.15
N PHE A 43 -12.36 -1.25 -7.12
CA PHE A 43 -11.11 -0.52 -6.86
C PHE A 43 -10.05 -0.86 -7.91
N GLU A 44 -9.92 -2.14 -8.27
CA GLU A 44 -9.03 -2.57 -9.35
C GLU A 44 -9.37 -1.90 -10.69
N THR A 45 -10.66 -1.83 -11.02
CA THR A 45 -11.12 -1.15 -12.25
C THR A 45 -10.75 0.33 -12.25
N ARG A 46 -10.94 1.04 -11.13
CA ARG A 46 -10.59 2.46 -11.01
C ARG A 46 -9.09 2.70 -10.95
N ALA A 47 -8.32 1.81 -10.33
CA ALA A 47 -6.86 1.89 -10.32
C ALA A 47 -6.30 1.76 -11.74
N ASN A 48 -6.81 0.80 -12.53
CA ASN A 48 -6.44 0.64 -13.94
C ASN A 48 -6.82 1.88 -14.77
N TYR A 49 -7.96 2.50 -14.51
CA TYR A 49 -8.31 3.78 -15.12
C TYR A 49 -7.26 4.87 -14.83
N HIS A 50 -6.84 5.04 -13.57
CA HIS A 50 -5.81 6.02 -13.23
C HIS A 50 -4.44 5.72 -13.83
N ILE A 51 -4.10 4.45 -14.08
CA ILE A 51 -2.88 4.08 -14.81
C ILE A 51 -2.92 4.58 -16.26
N LEU A 52 -4.09 4.50 -16.89
CA LEU A 52 -4.31 5.00 -18.26
C LEU A 52 -4.47 6.53 -18.30
N HIS A 53 -4.90 7.13 -17.19
CA HIS A 53 -5.16 8.55 -17.04
C HIS A 53 -4.44 9.14 -15.81
N PRO A 54 -3.09 9.11 -15.76
CA PRO A 54 -2.33 9.47 -14.55
C PRO A 54 -2.33 10.97 -14.22
N ASP A 55 -2.79 11.84 -15.14
CA ASP A 55 -3.00 13.26 -14.88
C ASP A 55 -4.32 13.55 -14.14
N GLU A 56 -5.24 12.58 -14.09
CA GLU A 56 -6.49 12.74 -13.36
C GLU A 56 -6.30 12.53 -11.87
N SER A 57 -7.03 13.32 -11.07
CA SER A 57 -6.94 13.27 -9.62
C SER A 57 -7.39 11.92 -9.07
N ALA A 58 -6.48 11.20 -8.42
CA ALA A 58 -6.77 9.97 -7.69
C ALA A 58 -7.32 10.22 -6.28
N LYS A 59 -7.57 11.48 -5.86
CA LYS A 59 -7.99 11.81 -4.50
C LYS A 59 -9.24 11.04 -4.05
N ARG A 60 -10.28 11.06 -4.87
CA ARG A 60 -11.53 10.36 -4.55
C ARG A 60 -11.34 8.84 -4.48
N TYR A 61 -10.49 8.29 -5.35
CA TYR A 61 -10.12 6.88 -5.30
C TYR A 61 -9.44 6.52 -3.96
N ILE A 62 -8.48 7.33 -3.51
CA ILE A 62 -7.80 7.16 -2.21
C ILE A 62 -8.81 7.18 -1.07
N ASP A 63 -9.67 8.22 -1.02
CA ASP A 63 -10.65 8.41 0.05
C ASP A 63 -11.61 7.21 0.12
N ASP A 64 -12.10 6.73 -1.03
CA ASP A 64 -12.99 5.58 -1.11
C ASP A 64 -12.30 4.28 -0.66
N VAL A 65 -11.03 4.07 -1.02
CA VAL A 65 -10.25 2.89 -0.59
C VAL A 65 -10.03 2.89 0.92
N LEU A 66 -9.64 4.04 1.48
CA LEU A 66 -9.42 4.20 2.91
C LEU A 66 -10.72 3.95 3.69
N MET A 67 -11.83 4.53 3.21
CA MET A 67 -13.15 4.36 3.82
C MET A 67 -13.62 2.91 3.80
N ALA A 68 -13.45 2.20 2.68
CA ALA A 68 -13.88 0.81 2.56
C ALA A 68 -13.15 -0.12 3.53
N ILE A 69 -11.85 0.07 3.71
CA ILE A 69 -11.06 -0.71 4.66
C ILE A 69 -11.43 -0.35 6.10
N ASP A 70 -11.63 0.93 6.40
CA ASP A 70 -12.06 1.37 7.74
C ASP A 70 -13.45 0.81 8.10
N ASP A 71 -14.41 0.88 7.19
CA ASP A 71 -15.73 0.28 7.35
C ASP A 71 -15.65 -1.24 7.56
N LYS A 72 -14.79 -1.92 6.79
CA LYS A 72 -14.58 -3.36 6.94
C LYS A 72 -14.04 -3.70 8.33
N MET A 73 -13.03 -2.96 8.80
CA MET A 73 -12.45 -3.16 10.13
C MET A 73 -13.45 -2.85 11.25
N ARG A 74 -14.31 -1.84 11.07
CA ARG A 74 -15.37 -1.51 12.02
C ARG A 74 -16.43 -2.61 12.13
N LEU A 75 -16.87 -3.16 10.99
CA LEU A 75 -17.81 -4.29 10.97
C LEU A 75 -17.20 -5.52 11.64
N ASP A 76 -15.97 -5.84 11.28
CA ASP A 76 -15.23 -6.96 11.83
C ASP A 76 -15.10 -6.81 13.36
N ARG A 77 -14.80 -5.61 13.87
CA ARG A 77 -14.76 -5.32 15.33
C ARG A 77 -16.12 -5.54 16.00
N GLN A 78 -17.21 -5.14 15.35
CA GLN A 78 -18.57 -5.37 15.87
C GLN A 78 -18.90 -6.86 15.97
N GLU A 79 -18.43 -7.68 15.03
CA GLU A 79 -18.60 -9.14 15.07
C GLU A 79 -17.74 -9.80 16.17
N LEU A 80 -16.55 -9.25 16.47
CA LEU A 80 -15.69 -9.80 17.52
C LEU A 80 -16.19 -9.55 18.93
N LYS A 81 -16.78 -8.39 19.19
CA LYS A 81 -17.25 -8.03 20.54
C LYS A 81 -18.09 -9.12 21.22
N PRO A 82 -19.17 -9.66 20.60
CA PRO A 82 -19.95 -10.74 21.22
C PRO A 82 -19.16 -12.05 21.38
N ALA A 83 -18.19 -12.35 20.50
CA ALA A 83 -17.35 -13.53 20.61
C ALA A 83 -16.36 -13.42 21.79
N THR A 84 -15.78 -12.23 21.99
CA THR A 84 -14.94 -11.90 23.14
C THR A 84 -15.71 -12.01 24.45
N GLU A 85 -16.87 -11.36 24.54
CA GLU A 85 -17.74 -11.43 25.72
C GLU A 85 -18.15 -12.87 26.06
N LYS A 86 -18.44 -13.69 25.04
CA LYS A 86 -18.75 -15.11 25.22
C LYS A 86 -17.57 -15.88 25.81
N SER A 87 -16.36 -15.65 25.29
CA SER A 87 -15.14 -16.33 25.76
C SER A 87 -14.83 -15.96 27.21
N ILE A 88 -14.93 -14.68 27.56
CA ILE A 88 -14.78 -14.16 28.93
C ILE A 88 -15.81 -14.78 29.88
N LYS A 89 -17.09 -14.84 29.48
CA LYS A 89 -18.16 -15.43 30.29
C LYS A 89 -17.95 -16.92 30.58
N ILE A 90 -17.49 -17.69 29.58
CA ILE A 90 -17.17 -19.11 29.75
C ILE A 90 -16.02 -19.26 30.75
N TYR A 91 -14.94 -18.50 30.56
CA TYR A 91 -13.78 -18.51 31.45
C TYR A 91 -14.17 -18.16 32.89
N TYR A 92 -14.92 -17.08 33.12
CA TYR A 92 -15.39 -16.70 34.46
C TYR A 92 -16.15 -17.84 35.15
N LYS A 93 -17.07 -18.48 34.42
CA LYS A 93 -17.87 -19.60 34.92
C LYS A 93 -17.00 -20.79 35.32
N ASP A 94 -16.03 -21.14 34.49
CA ASP A 94 -15.17 -22.31 34.75
C ASP A 94 -14.14 -22.04 35.85
N MET A 95 -13.64 -20.80 35.95
CA MET A 95 -12.78 -20.37 37.06
C MET A 95 -13.53 -20.42 38.41
N ARG A 96 -14.78 -19.96 38.48
CA ARG A 96 -15.61 -20.07 39.70
C ARG A 96 -15.86 -21.53 40.10
N LYS A 97 -16.21 -22.41 39.16
CA LYS A 97 -16.42 -23.85 39.44
C LYS A 97 -15.18 -24.55 39.98
N SER A 98 -14.00 -24.25 39.42
CA SER A 98 -12.73 -24.86 39.86
C SER A 98 -12.39 -24.55 41.32
N GLN A 99 -12.98 -23.50 41.88
CA GLN A 99 -12.81 -23.11 43.28
C GLN A 99 -13.79 -23.82 44.21
N ASP A 100 -15.01 -24.10 43.75
CA ASP A 100 -15.96 -24.93 44.50
C ASP A 100 -15.38 -26.35 44.68
N CYS A 101 -14.62 -26.85 43.71
CA CYS A 101 -13.85 -28.10 43.83
C CYS A 101 -12.84 -28.08 44.98
N LYS A 102 -12.21 -26.94 45.30
CA LYS A 102 -11.28 -26.81 46.46
C LYS A 102 -12.00 -26.87 47.81
N ARG A 103 -13.29 -26.54 47.88
CA ARG A 103 -14.09 -26.59 49.12
C ARG A 103 -14.64 -27.98 49.42
N VAL A 104 -14.73 -28.86 48.41
CA VAL A 104 -15.44 -30.16 48.51
C VAL A 104 -14.51 -31.37 48.39
N ALA A 105 -13.33 -31.26 47.76
CA ALA A 105 -12.47 -32.41 47.48
C ALA A 105 -11.06 -32.30 48.09
N SER A 106 -10.57 -33.41 48.64
CA SER A 106 -9.24 -33.61 49.23
C SER A 106 -8.10 -33.80 48.21
N SER A 107 -8.31 -33.50 46.91
CA SER A 107 -7.28 -33.64 45.87
C SER A 107 -6.95 -32.30 45.19
N SER A 108 -5.80 -31.70 45.54
CA SER A 108 -5.29 -30.45 44.97
C SER A 108 -4.92 -30.52 43.48
N HIS A 109 -4.73 -31.73 42.92
CA HIS A 109 -4.32 -31.92 41.52
C HIS A 109 -5.43 -31.69 40.49
N SER A 110 -6.71 -31.92 40.81
CA SER A 110 -7.80 -31.73 39.82
C SER A 110 -8.08 -30.25 39.53
N CYS A 111 -8.06 -29.40 40.55
CA CYS A 111 -8.39 -27.97 40.43
C CYS A 111 -7.36 -27.17 39.64
N GLY A 112 -6.07 -27.56 39.68
CA GLY A 112 -5.02 -26.94 38.87
C GLY A 112 -5.23 -27.19 37.38
N SER A 113 -5.60 -28.42 37.02
CA SER A 113 -5.85 -28.80 35.62
C SER A 113 -7.06 -28.10 35.00
N GLU A 114 -8.12 -27.87 35.77
CA GLU A 114 -9.33 -27.16 35.33
C GLU A 114 -9.03 -25.68 35.00
N ARG A 115 -8.24 -25.01 35.84
CA ARG A 115 -7.84 -23.61 35.62
C ARG A 115 -6.94 -23.44 34.40
N THR A 116 -5.98 -24.35 34.21
CA THR A 116 -5.15 -24.37 32.99
C THR A 116 -6.01 -24.58 31.75
N ASN A 117 -6.98 -25.50 31.80
CA ASN A 117 -7.88 -25.75 30.66
C ASN A 117 -8.77 -24.54 30.35
N ALA A 118 -9.32 -23.87 31.38
CA ALA A 118 -10.11 -22.65 31.20
C ALA A 118 -9.27 -21.52 30.55
N ALA A 119 -8.03 -21.34 31.00
CA ALA A 119 -7.10 -20.37 30.42
C ALA A 119 -6.78 -20.68 28.95
N VAL A 120 -6.56 -21.95 28.60
CA VAL A 120 -6.33 -22.37 27.21
C VAL A 120 -7.54 -22.03 26.34
N GLN A 121 -8.74 -22.41 26.78
CA GLN A 121 -9.98 -22.15 26.03
C GLN A 121 -10.25 -20.65 25.84
N LEU A 122 -10.00 -19.83 26.87
CA LEU A 122 -10.10 -18.38 26.79
C LEU A 122 -9.20 -17.84 25.67
N ILE A 123 -7.91 -18.17 25.70
CA ILE A 123 -6.95 -17.64 24.73
C ILE A 123 -7.18 -18.21 23.33
N GLU A 124 -7.70 -19.43 23.21
CA GLU A 124 -8.14 -19.99 21.93
C GLU A 124 -9.32 -19.23 21.34
N GLY A 125 -10.31 -18.87 22.16
CA GLY A 125 -11.44 -18.02 21.75
C GLY A 125 -11.02 -16.61 21.34
N LEU A 126 -9.93 -16.09 21.92
CA LEU A 126 -9.40 -14.74 21.68
C LEU A 126 -8.26 -14.67 20.66
N GLN A 127 -7.90 -15.78 19.99
CA GLN A 127 -6.87 -15.81 18.94
C GLN A 127 -7.02 -14.76 17.83
N PRO A 128 -8.25 -14.42 17.38
CA PRO A 128 -8.51 -13.31 16.47
C PRO A 128 -7.88 -11.96 16.85
N ILE A 129 -7.78 -11.69 18.16
CA ILE A 129 -7.37 -10.39 18.71
C ILE A 129 -5.95 -10.47 19.25
N ILE A 130 -5.65 -11.53 20.00
CA ILE A 130 -4.37 -11.68 20.70
C ILE A 130 -3.28 -12.11 19.71
N PRO A 131 -2.23 -11.30 19.50
CA PRO A 131 -1.10 -11.65 18.66
C PRO A 131 -0.44 -12.93 19.12
N GLU A 132 -0.03 -13.79 18.19
CA GLU A 132 0.55 -15.10 18.48
C GLU A 132 1.69 -15.04 19.51
N ALA A 133 2.57 -14.05 19.38
CA ALA A 133 3.68 -13.80 20.30
C ALA A 133 3.26 -13.53 21.75
N LYS A 134 2.05 -13.00 21.99
CA LYS A 134 1.53 -12.68 23.33
C LYS A 134 0.71 -13.81 23.94
N ARG A 135 0.24 -14.79 23.13
CA ARG A 135 -0.72 -15.83 23.58
C ARG A 135 -0.21 -16.66 24.75
N THR A 136 1.06 -17.06 24.75
CA THR A 136 1.65 -17.87 25.84
C THR A 136 1.64 -17.11 27.17
N ASN A 137 1.95 -15.82 27.15
CA ASN A 137 1.97 -14.99 28.35
C ASN A 137 0.56 -14.83 28.93
N TYR A 138 -0.43 -14.52 28.09
CA TYR A 138 -1.83 -14.43 28.52
C TYR A 138 -2.37 -15.77 29.08
N ARG A 139 -1.99 -16.91 28.47
CA ARG A 139 -2.35 -18.25 29.01
C ARG A 139 -1.77 -18.46 30.41
N SER A 140 -0.50 -18.12 30.59
CA SER A 140 0.18 -18.25 31.89
C SER A 140 -0.52 -17.38 32.93
N LEU A 141 -0.73 -16.09 32.64
CA LEU A 141 -1.42 -15.15 33.53
C LEU A 141 -2.81 -15.67 33.91
N ALA A 142 -3.66 -15.98 32.93
CA ALA A 142 -5.02 -16.47 33.15
C ALA A 142 -5.07 -17.73 34.04
N SER A 143 -4.15 -18.69 33.87
CA SER A 143 -4.17 -19.91 34.69
C SER A 143 -3.89 -19.67 36.19
N HIS A 144 -3.22 -18.57 36.54
CA HIS A 144 -2.79 -18.26 37.92
C HIS A 144 -3.66 -17.22 38.64
N VAL A 145 -4.66 -16.63 37.97
CA VAL A 145 -5.56 -15.59 38.55
C VAL A 145 -6.27 -16.08 39.81
N SER A 146 -6.13 -15.35 40.92
CA SER A 146 -6.83 -15.70 42.17
C SER A 146 -8.34 -15.42 42.04
N ASN A 147 -9.14 -15.82 43.02
CA ASN A 147 -10.57 -15.48 42.98
C ASN A 147 -10.84 -14.00 43.24
N GLU A 148 -10.06 -13.43 44.16
CA GLU A 148 -10.18 -12.05 44.59
C GLU A 148 -9.82 -11.12 43.44
N ASP A 149 -8.83 -11.52 42.63
CA ASP A 149 -8.37 -10.77 41.48
C ASP A 149 -9.09 -11.14 40.17
N LEU A 150 -10.08 -12.05 40.18
CA LEU A 150 -10.69 -12.56 38.95
C LEU A 150 -11.45 -11.48 38.20
N GLU A 151 -12.17 -10.63 38.91
CA GLU A 151 -12.96 -9.56 38.30
C GLU A 151 -12.05 -8.44 37.79
N ASP A 152 -11.04 -8.07 38.57
CA ASP A 152 -10.02 -7.08 38.18
C ASP A 152 -9.25 -7.56 36.94
N PHE A 153 -8.78 -8.81 36.92
CA PHE A 153 -8.13 -9.41 35.76
C PHE A 153 -9.00 -9.36 34.51
N LEU A 154 -10.31 -9.59 34.64
CA LEU A 154 -11.23 -9.57 33.50
C LEU A 154 -11.49 -8.15 32.97
N ILE A 155 -11.48 -7.15 33.85
CA ILE A 155 -11.56 -5.74 33.46
C ILE A 155 -10.28 -5.36 32.71
N GLU A 156 -9.11 -5.64 33.28
CA GLU A 156 -7.81 -5.38 32.64
C GLU A 156 -7.69 -6.10 31.29
N LEU A 157 -8.13 -7.36 31.21
CA LEU A 157 -8.11 -8.13 29.97
C LEU A 157 -9.03 -7.51 28.90
N ASP A 158 -10.23 -7.03 29.26
CA ASP A 158 -11.12 -6.39 28.28
C ASP A 158 -10.51 -5.09 27.75
N GLU A 159 -9.92 -4.26 28.62
CA GLU A 159 -9.20 -3.04 28.24
C GLU A 159 -8.02 -3.36 27.28
N ASP A 160 -7.17 -4.32 27.64
CA ASP A 160 -6.07 -4.81 26.81
C ASP A 160 -6.56 -5.27 25.42
N LEU A 161 -7.68 -5.99 25.37
CA LEU A 161 -8.25 -6.47 24.10
C LEU A 161 -8.77 -5.32 23.24
N GLN A 162 -9.35 -4.27 23.83
CA GLN A 162 -9.74 -3.06 23.10
C GLN A 162 -8.52 -2.36 22.51
N ASP A 163 -7.46 -2.19 23.30
CA ASP A 163 -6.22 -1.57 22.86
C ASP A 163 -5.56 -2.35 21.71
N LEU A 164 -5.52 -3.67 21.82
CA LEU A 164 -5.00 -4.54 20.75
C LEU A 164 -5.80 -4.42 19.45
N MET A 165 -7.13 -4.32 19.54
CA MET A 165 -7.97 -4.11 18.36
C MET A 165 -7.71 -2.75 17.71
N ASP A 166 -7.55 -1.70 18.52
CA ASP A 166 -7.25 -0.35 18.03
C ASP A 166 -5.85 -0.27 17.40
N GLU A 167 -4.84 -0.89 18.00
CA GLU A 167 -3.49 -1.00 17.45
C GLU A 167 -3.49 -1.71 16.10
N MET A 168 -4.21 -2.83 16.00
CA MET A 168 -4.35 -3.58 14.76
C MET A 168 -4.99 -2.74 13.65
N GLN A 169 -6.08 -2.00 13.94
CA GLN A 169 -6.72 -1.11 12.97
C GLN A 169 -5.77 0.00 12.51
N LYS A 170 -5.01 0.60 13.44
CA LYS A 170 -4.00 1.61 13.12
C LYS A 170 -2.92 1.05 12.20
N GLU A 171 -2.42 -0.15 12.48
CA GLU A 171 -1.38 -0.79 11.69
C GLU A 171 -1.86 -1.16 10.27
N ILE A 172 -3.08 -1.70 10.14
CA ILE A 172 -3.69 -2.01 8.85
C ILE A 172 -3.84 -0.73 8.01
N THR A 173 -4.40 0.32 8.62
CA THR A 173 -4.54 1.63 7.97
C THR A 173 -3.19 2.22 7.56
N ARG A 174 -2.17 2.11 8.41
CA ARG A 174 -0.81 2.58 8.11
C ARG A 174 -0.21 1.86 6.91
N ARG A 175 -0.34 0.53 6.86
CA ARG A 175 0.12 -0.29 5.72
C ARG A 175 -0.61 0.06 4.43
N LEU A 176 -1.93 0.26 4.50
CA LEU A 176 -2.72 0.69 3.34
C LEU A 176 -2.24 2.03 2.79
N LYS A 177 -2.02 3.03 3.67
CA LYS A 177 -1.50 4.34 3.28
C LYS A 177 -0.16 4.22 2.55
N ALA A 178 0.77 3.42 3.06
CA ALA A 178 2.06 3.21 2.42
C ALA A 178 1.93 2.62 1.00
N LYS A 179 1.00 1.68 0.80
CA LYS A 179 0.73 1.09 -0.53
C LYS A 179 0.08 2.10 -1.48
N LEU A 180 -0.86 2.90 -0.98
CA LEU A 180 -1.46 4.00 -1.74
C LEU A 180 -0.42 5.05 -2.15
N ASP A 181 0.48 5.43 -1.25
CA ASP A 181 1.58 6.37 -1.54
C ASP A 181 2.53 5.82 -2.61
N ALA A 182 2.85 4.53 -2.55
CA ALA A 182 3.65 3.87 -3.57
C ALA A 182 2.94 3.88 -4.94
N PHE A 183 1.64 3.57 -4.96
CA PHE A 183 0.82 3.63 -6.17
C PHE A 183 0.75 5.05 -6.75
N LEU A 184 0.54 6.07 -5.92
CA LEU A 184 0.50 7.46 -6.35
C LEU A 184 1.84 7.94 -6.89
N THR A 185 2.94 7.50 -6.28
CA THR A 185 4.29 7.79 -6.77
C THR A 185 4.48 7.22 -8.18
N ASP A 186 3.99 5.99 -8.42
CA ASP A 186 4.01 5.38 -9.75
C ASP A 186 3.15 6.15 -10.76
N LEU A 187 1.95 6.59 -10.38
CA LEU A 187 1.10 7.43 -11.23
C LEU A 187 1.75 8.77 -11.58
N ILE A 188 2.39 9.43 -10.61
CA ILE A 188 3.12 10.68 -10.83
C ILE A 188 4.23 10.47 -11.85
N GLU A 189 4.98 9.37 -11.73
CA GLU A 189 6.05 9.05 -12.67
C GLU A 189 5.51 8.75 -14.08
N ARG A 190 4.40 8.02 -14.18
CA ARG A 190 3.69 7.79 -15.45
C ARG A 190 3.19 9.07 -16.10
N SER A 191 2.62 9.99 -15.31
CA SER A 191 2.21 11.31 -15.80
C SER A 191 3.40 12.08 -16.40
N LYS A 192 4.56 12.06 -15.74
CA LYS A 192 5.78 12.68 -16.28
C LYS A 192 6.22 12.05 -17.60
N GLN A 193 6.22 10.73 -17.70
CA GLN A 193 6.55 10.00 -18.93
C GLN A 193 5.60 10.36 -20.07
N LEU A 194 4.29 10.36 -19.83
CA LEU A 194 3.30 10.73 -20.84
C LEU A 194 3.45 12.19 -21.32
N ARG A 195 3.73 13.12 -20.39
CA ARG A 195 4.05 14.51 -20.76
C ARG A 195 5.31 14.58 -21.62
N MET A 196 6.33 13.77 -21.32
CA MET A 196 7.53 13.69 -22.15
C MET A 196 7.21 13.20 -23.56
N VAL A 197 6.48 12.07 -23.68
CA VAL A 197 6.03 11.53 -24.97
C VAL A 197 5.25 12.56 -25.77
N SER A 198 4.32 13.28 -25.13
CA SER A 198 3.57 14.36 -25.78
C SER A 198 4.49 15.46 -26.34
N LYS A 199 5.55 15.83 -25.60
CA LYS A 199 6.52 16.84 -26.06
C LYS A 199 7.42 16.34 -27.17
N ILE A 200 7.79 15.06 -27.17
CA ILE A 200 8.51 14.43 -28.28
C ILE A 200 7.65 14.47 -29.55
N ASN A 201 6.37 14.08 -29.46
CA ASN A 201 5.46 14.11 -30.61
C ASN A 201 5.29 15.53 -31.17
N GLN A 202 5.09 16.53 -30.30
CA GLN A 202 5.03 17.94 -30.71
C GLN A 202 6.32 18.41 -31.41
N PHE A 203 7.48 17.92 -30.96
CA PHE A 203 8.75 18.24 -31.58
C PHE A 203 8.88 17.63 -32.98
N ILE A 204 8.44 16.38 -33.16
CA ILE A 204 8.43 15.69 -34.45
C ILE A 204 7.44 16.32 -35.43
N GLU A 205 6.25 16.71 -34.98
CA GLU A 205 5.27 17.45 -35.79
C GLU A 205 5.86 18.76 -36.32
N VAL A 206 6.56 19.52 -35.46
CA VAL A 206 7.22 20.76 -35.88
C VAL A 206 8.39 20.48 -36.83
N LEU A 207 9.17 19.42 -36.58
CA LEU A 207 10.26 19.01 -37.46
C LEU A 207 9.78 18.63 -38.87
N ALA A 208 8.59 18.04 -39.00
CA ALA A 208 8.02 17.69 -40.29
C ALA A 208 7.80 18.93 -41.18
N GLU A 209 7.49 20.07 -40.58
CA GLU A 209 7.32 21.36 -41.26
C GLU A 209 8.66 22.09 -41.54
N GLU A 210 9.78 21.65 -40.95
CA GLU A 210 11.08 22.29 -41.11
C GLU A 210 11.76 21.94 -42.44
N ASN A 211 12.65 22.84 -42.88
CA ASN A 211 13.51 22.62 -44.04
C ASN A 211 14.73 21.73 -43.68
N VAL A 212 14.43 20.44 -43.51
CA VAL A 212 15.36 19.36 -43.18
C VAL A 212 15.21 18.27 -44.26
N PRO A 213 16.29 17.59 -44.70
CA PRO A 213 16.17 16.48 -45.65
C PRO A 213 15.20 15.40 -45.16
N GLU A 214 14.34 14.87 -46.04
CA GLU A 214 13.33 13.87 -45.66
C GLU A 214 13.95 12.60 -45.04
N ALA A 215 15.10 12.14 -45.54
CA ALA A 215 15.84 11.03 -44.94
C ALA A 215 16.26 11.32 -43.49
N ALA A 216 16.68 12.56 -43.20
CA ALA A 216 17.04 12.98 -41.85
C ALA A 216 15.81 13.08 -40.93
N LYS A 217 14.66 13.56 -41.45
CA LYS A 217 13.39 13.56 -40.69
C LYS A 217 12.95 12.15 -40.34
N ALA A 218 13.08 11.20 -41.27
CA ALA A 218 12.76 9.80 -41.04
C ALA A 218 13.65 9.19 -39.95
N ASP A 219 14.97 9.39 -40.01
CA ASP A 219 15.91 8.90 -39.00
C ASP A 219 15.61 9.45 -37.59
N ILE A 220 15.27 10.73 -37.49
CA ILE A 220 14.91 11.38 -36.22
C ILE A 220 13.57 10.82 -35.70
N SER A 221 12.60 10.58 -36.58
CA SER A 221 11.30 10.04 -36.19
C SER A 221 11.43 8.61 -35.63
N ILE A 222 12.25 7.76 -36.26
CA ILE A 222 12.54 6.40 -35.77
C ILE A 222 13.17 6.46 -34.36
N LYS A 223 14.14 7.35 -34.14
CA LYS A 223 14.74 7.53 -32.79
C LYS A 223 13.72 8.03 -31.77
N ALA A 224 12.85 8.95 -32.16
CA ALA A 224 11.80 9.47 -31.29
C ALA A 224 10.79 8.38 -30.89
N GLU A 225 10.45 7.48 -31.80
CA GLU A 225 9.62 6.30 -31.52
C GLU A 225 10.30 5.36 -30.52
N GLN A 226 11.58 5.04 -30.73
CA GLN A 226 12.37 4.20 -29.80
C GLN A 226 12.41 4.81 -28.39
N ILE A 227 12.70 6.11 -28.27
CA ILE A 227 12.70 6.82 -26.99
C ILE A 227 11.30 6.76 -26.36
N THR A 228 10.25 7.00 -27.15
CA THR A 228 8.86 6.98 -26.69
C THR A 228 8.45 5.61 -26.16
N ASP A 229 8.83 4.53 -26.82
CA ASP A 229 8.49 3.17 -26.39
C ASP A 229 9.30 2.74 -25.15
N ASN A 230 10.55 3.17 -25.05
CA ASN A 230 11.35 3.00 -23.83
C ASN A 230 10.73 3.74 -22.65
N LEU A 231 10.23 4.97 -22.85
CA LEU A 231 9.57 5.76 -21.80
C LEU A 231 8.23 5.17 -21.34
N LYS A 232 7.51 4.47 -22.22
CA LYS A 232 6.25 3.77 -21.84
C LYS A 232 6.51 2.53 -20.99
N SER A 233 7.65 1.89 -21.17
CA SER A 233 7.99 0.61 -20.53
C SER A 233 8.86 0.76 -19.28
N THR A 234 9.66 1.83 -19.18
CA THR A 234 10.66 2.01 -18.12
C THR A 234 10.60 3.40 -17.49
N LYS A 235 10.95 3.49 -16.20
CA LYS A 235 11.05 4.76 -15.46
C LYS A 235 12.02 5.71 -16.14
N MET A 236 11.72 7.01 -16.12
CA MET A 236 12.56 7.97 -16.82
C MET A 236 13.91 8.13 -16.11
N THR A 237 15.00 7.82 -16.83
CA THR A 237 16.38 7.88 -16.33
C THR A 237 17.12 9.13 -16.84
N GLN A 238 18.28 9.44 -16.24
CA GLN A 238 19.16 10.47 -16.78
C GLN A 238 19.65 10.13 -18.20
N ASP A 239 19.84 8.85 -18.50
CA ASP A 239 20.24 8.40 -19.83
C ASP A 239 19.14 8.67 -20.86
N ALA A 240 17.87 8.39 -20.55
CA ALA A 240 16.74 8.73 -21.40
C ALA A 240 16.66 10.25 -21.66
N VAL A 241 17.02 11.09 -20.67
CA VAL A 241 17.15 12.54 -20.87
C VAL A 241 18.27 12.89 -21.84
N GLN A 242 19.43 12.23 -21.74
CA GLN A 242 20.52 12.45 -22.70
C GLN A 242 20.14 12.05 -24.12
N GLU A 243 19.40 10.96 -24.29
CA GLU A 243 18.87 10.55 -25.60
C GLU A 243 17.95 11.63 -26.19
N ILE A 244 17.07 12.22 -25.38
CA ILE A 244 16.21 13.34 -25.81
C ILE A 244 17.05 14.58 -26.19
N ILE A 245 18.09 14.91 -25.42
CA ILE A 245 18.99 16.04 -25.73
C ILE A 245 19.73 15.79 -27.05
N GLN A 246 20.19 14.56 -27.28
CA GLN A 246 20.84 14.17 -28.53
C GLN A 246 19.88 14.26 -29.72
N LEU A 247 18.62 13.84 -29.55
CA LEU A 247 17.57 13.98 -30.55
C LEU A 247 17.37 15.44 -30.97
N ILE A 248 17.25 16.35 -29.99
CA ILE A 248 17.12 17.80 -30.23
C ILE A 248 18.34 18.34 -31.00
N ASN A 249 19.55 18.00 -30.54
CA ASN A 249 20.79 18.47 -31.14
C ASN A 249 20.95 17.97 -32.59
N GLN A 250 20.61 16.71 -32.85
CA GLN A 250 20.65 16.11 -34.19
C GLN A 250 19.70 16.85 -35.12
N ALA A 251 18.44 17.04 -34.72
CA ALA A 251 17.44 17.76 -35.52
C ALA A 251 17.82 19.23 -35.79
N THR A 252 18.39 19.90 -34.79
CA THR A 252 18.82 21.30 -34.90
C THR A 252 20.02 21.46 -35.86
N ARG A 253 20.95 20.50 -35.86
CA ARG A 253 22.13 20.51 -36.75
C ARG A 253 21.80 20.19 -38.21
N LEU A 254 20.77 19.37 -38.44
CA LEU A 254 20.38 18.91 -39.77
C LEU A 254 19.44 19.89 -40.51
N SER A 255 19.07 20.99 -39.87
CA SER A 255 18.35 22.09 -40.51
C SER A 255 19.25 22.78 -41.54
N GLN A 256 18.82 22.79 -42.81
CA GLN A 256 19.60 23.38 -43.92
C GLN A 256 19.65 24.92 -43.87
N SER A 257 18.76 25.53 -43.08
CA SER A 257 18.70 26.95 -42.77
C SER A 257 18.70 27.17 -41.25
N ALA A 258 18.80 28.42 -40.80
CA ALA A 258 18.58 28.73 -39.39
C ALA A 258 17.22 28.18 -38.93
N PRO A 259 17.15 27.43 -37.80
CA PRO A 259 15.89 26.83 -37.35
C PRO A 259 14.81 27.89 -37.13
N THR A 260 13.57 27.58 -37.50
CA THR A 260 12.46 28.54 -37.31
C THR A 260 12.24 28.85 -35.82
N ALA A 261 11.52 29.94 -35.55
CA ALA A 261 11.10 30.26 -34.19
C ALA A 261 10.24 29.14 -33.57
N ARG A 262 9.44 28.43 -34.37
CA ARG A 262 8.59 27.32 -33.93
C ARG A 262 9.45 26.13 -33.49
N MET A 263 10.44 25.75 -34.29
CA MET A 263 11.40 24.69 -33.94
C MET A 263 12.23 25.01 -32.71
N LYS A 264 12.76 26.24 -32.60
CA LYS A 264 13.49 26.70 -31.40
C LYS A 264 12.63 26.63 -30.14
N LYS A 265 11.34 27.00 -30.25
CA LYS A 265 10.38 26.91 -29.14
C LYS A 265 10.11 25.46 -28.76
N ALA A 266 9.85 24.58 -29.73
CA ALA A 266 9.60 23.15 -29.49
C ALA A 266 10.80 22.47 -28.83
N ALA A 267 12.02 22.70 -29.34
CA ALA A 267 13.27 22.21 -28.75
C ALA A 267 13.45 22.69 -27.31
N LYS A 268 13.21 23.97 -27.03
CA LYS A 268 13.33 24.54 -25.68
C LYS A 268 12.32 23.94 -24.71
N GLU A 269 11.07 23.73 -25.13
CA GLU A 269 10.02 23.13 -24.30
C GLU A 269 10.29 21.64 -24.03
N LEU A 270 10.76 20.89 -25.03
CA LEU A 270 11.17 19.50 -24.86
C LEU A 270 12.35 19.39 -23.87
N GLN A 271 13.37 20.23 -24.04
CA GLN A 271 14.52 20.31 -23.13
C GLN A 271 14.11 20.66 -21.69
N LYS A 272 13.24 21.66 -21.51
CA LYS A 272 12.72 22.03 -20.19
C LYS A 272 11.97 20.87 -19.54
N THR A 273 11.13 20.17 -20.31
CA THR A 273 10.38 19.03 -19.80
C THR A 273 11.33 17.92 -19.37
N ALA A 274 12.37 17.63 -20.16
CA ALA A 274 13.35 16.59 -19.83
C ALA A 274 14.10 16.90 -18.54
N ASN A 275 14.50 18.16 -18.37
CA ASN A 275 15.16 18.62 -17.15
C ASN A 275 14.21 18.63 -15.93
N SER A 276 12.93 18.96 -16.13
CA SER A 276 11.93 18.96 -15.06
C SER A 276 11.59 17.55 -14.59
N VAL A 277 11.56 16.56 -15.48
CA VAL A 277 11.18 15.18 -15.13
C VAL A 277 12.25 14.48 -14.30
N CYS A 278 13.54 14.66 -14.62
CA CYS A 278 14.66 14.12 -13.82
C CYS A 278 15.12 15.01 -12.65
N GLY A 279 14.37 16.08 -12.32
CA GLY A 279 14.67 16.93 -11.16
C GLY A 279 15.89 17.85 -11.31
N THR A 280 16.45 18.00 -12.51
CA THR A 280 17.55 18.95 -12.77
C THR A 280 17.05 20.41 -12.90
N GLY A 281 15.73 20.62 -12.95
CA GLY A 281 15.11 21.94 -12.93
C GLY A 281 14.05 22.07 -11.84
N SER A 282 14.44 22.45 -10.62
CA SER A 282 13.70 23.35 -9.69
C SER A 282 14.10 23.11 -8.23
N SER A 283 15.34 23.47 -7.88
CA SER A 283 15.73 23.68 -6.47
C SER A 283 16.13 25.14 -6.18
N LYS A 284 15.83 26.10 -7.07
CA LYS A 284 16.19 27.52 -6.86
C LYS A 284 15.05 28.54 -6.81
N ASP A 285 13.81 28.22 -7.17
CA ASP A 285 12.73 29.23 -7.20
C ASP A 285 11.64 29.08 -6.12
N ARG A 286 11.79 28.17 -5.14
CA ARG A 286 10.89 28.07 -3.96
C ARG A 286 11.36 28.85 -2.73
N LYS A 287 12.15 29.92 -2.92
CA LYS A 287 12.39 30.91 -1.86
C LYS A 287 12.10 32.31 -2.42
N THR A 288 10.86 32.76 -2.22
CA THR A 288 10.47 34.09 -1.71
C THR A 288 9.04 34.41 -2.14
N LYS A 289 8.10 34.26 -1.21
CA LYS A 289 7.03 35.23 -0.90
C LYS A 289 6.14 34.62 0.19
N SER A 290 6.64 34.72 1.42
CA SER A 290 5.74 34.93 2.56
C SER A 290 5.59 36.44 2.68
N LYS A 291 4.37 36.93 2.53
CA LYS A 291 3.90 38.17 3.15
C LYS A 291 2.81 37.77 4.11
#